data_AF-A0A7X1H4N6-F1
#
_entry.id   AF-A0A7X1H4N6-F1
#
_cell.length_a   1.000
_cell.length_b   1.000
_cell.length_c   1.000
_cell.angle_alpha   90.00
_cell.angle_beta   90.00
_cell.angle_gamma   90.00
#
_symmetry.space_group_name_H-M   'P 1'
#
loop_
_entity.id
_entity.type
_entity.pdbx_description
1 polymer ?
#
loop_
_entity_poly.entity_id
_entity_poly.type
_entity_poly.pdbx_seq_one_letter_code
_entity_poly.pdbx_strand_id
1 'polypeptide(L)'
;MDIRTLFKPIIICICVIASSLTGIRGALADEPVSDQCKWKYYNVPELSNAEIYQSALQAARHPAQYIHETNQMINDFSNKMGDYIYLWLDGKGKDKVNGKFPDGFFSQWVDNEKTHDWQLIKPNKIRPEDQWYAMGVPYDPDKELHQCSPDPHVTYLKLIFLAPLNSKLLIDGDFPHCRFMDYQIILPLDSIHPQESMCEVPLVDVDIEPDPGHVNPFRVGADRNARKRHYHIEFELKAGNAVKLNPEAMKPPEYRAPGNKRVGGPFQLTSFQGGHVIVPAVLWLRYYSPDKEAGSLGGVSLPKATLQLPSGENFWITCDKSLAVERQSAPVPRISETPAIDPYSFMGPSLGWFKMYDILFSHMEANGYYTSWPWGIKNPEITKKRIRENFRLIHMRGVDASPPGNYETGPTCCNYISYLVRPISLGEDNVIVLTGKLPTFPRTRDAEPMMTGGQVRYFSITHQLGSNSEYNEGYLGTPYGSLMDDEIVTNVNNEYVIVYSRQADRPDNAKPEFGITWQRWGEPTLQSLVLRWLSVMPDWYLPEYAPDQNNVPWEIGAWSQDTYDKSLVGSNGPGVMGHYHPVIHYMSKEQFEQLGYKWINPEDVPEWGGSLKKKAKSSAWMEKNELHLQ
;
A
#
# COMPACT_ATOMS: atom_id res chain seq x y z
N MET A 1 -31.76 64.31 -16.67
CA MET A 1 -31.06 63.44 -17.64
C MET A 1 -29.58 63.63 -17.39
N ASP A 2 -28.89 62.50 -17.31
CA ASP A 2 -27.45 62.32 -17.42
C ASP A 2 -26.62 62.16 -16.13
N ILE A 3 -26.05 60.96 -16.08
CA ILE A 3 -25.35 60.27 -15.01
C ILE A 3 -23.88 60.67 -15.15
N ARG A 4 -23.49 61.72 -14.43
CA ARG A 4 -22.08 62.11 -14.28
C ARG A 4 -21.50 61.51 -13.00
N THR A 5 -21.34 60.20 -12.99
CA THR A 5 -20.38 59.49 -12.11
C THR A 5 -20.34 58.05 -12.59
N LEU A 6 -19.38 57.72 -13.45
CA LEU A 6 -18.77 56.38 -13.62
C LEU A 6 -18.02 56.34 -14.97
N PHE A 7 -16.84 56.96 -15.07
CA PHE A 7 -15.91 56.68 -16.18
C PHE A 7 -14.46 56.98 -15.78
N LYS A 8 -13.73 55.92 -15.40
CA LYS A 8 -12.46 55.41 -16.00
C LYS A 8 -11.57 54.72 -14.94
N PRO A 9 -10.76 53.68 -15.28
CA PRO A 9 -10.74 52.90 -16.51
C PRO A 9 -10.93 51.38 -16.28
N ILE A 10 -11.68 50.77 -17.19
CA ILE A 10 -11.56 49.36 -17.55
C ILE A 10 -10.16 49.18 -18.14
N ILE A 11 -9.20 48.66 -17.37
CA ILE A 11 -7.96 47.92 -17.75
C ILE A 11 -7.43 47.27 -16.46
N ILE A 12 -8.26 46.51 -15.73
CA ILE A 12 -7.79 45.52 -14.74
C ILE A 12 -8.84 44.41 -14.72
N CYS A 13 -8.92 43.62 -15.79
CA CYS A 13 -9.74 42.39 -15.77
C CYS A 13 -9.29 41.33 -16.79
N ILE A 14 -8.06 41.43 -17.32
CA ILE A 14 -7.52 40.44 -18.27
C ILE A 14 -6.32 39.66 -17.71
N CYS A 15 -5.78 40.02 -16.53
CA CYS A 15 -4.66 39.30 -15.91
C CYS A 15 -5.00 38.46 -14.67
N VAL A 16 -6.27 38.39 -14.24
CA VAL A 16 -6.71 37.52 -13.12
C VAL A 16 -7.57 36.33 -13.59
N ILE A 17 -7.93 36.31 -14.87
CA ILE A 17 -8.68 35.20 -15.49
C ILE A 17 -7.71 34.17 -16.13
N ALA A 18 -6.44 34.53 -16.36
CA ALA A 18 -5.45 33.62 -16.95
C ALA A 18 -4.74 32.71 -15.93
N SER A 19 -4.71 33.06 -14.64
CA SER A 19 -4.10 32.25 -13.56
C SER A 19 -5.10 31.37 -12.79
N SER A 20 -6.40 31.49 -13.10
CA SER A 20 -7.48 30.65 -12.57
C SER A 20 -7.95 29.56 -13.55
N LEU A 21 -7.33 29.48 -14.74
CA LEU A 21 -7.64 28.50 -15.79
C LEU A 21 -6.58 27.38 -15.94
N THR A 22 -5.47 27.43 -15.21
CA THR A 22 -4.46 26.35 -15.19
C THR A 22 -4.70 25.32 -14.08
N GLY A 23 -5.60 25.57 -13.14
CA GLY A 23 -6.01 24.65 -12.07
C GLY A 23 -7.12 23.65 -12.44
N ILE A 24 -7.48 23.53 -13.73
CA ILE A 24 -8.56 22.66 -14.20
C ILE A 24 -8.01 21.65 -15.23
N ARG A 25 -7.10 20.77 -14.78
CA ARG A 25 -6.88 19.44 -15.37
C ARG A 25 -7.26 18.40 -14.34
N GLY A 26 -8.55 18.14 -14.19
CA GLY A 26 -9.01 17.35 -13.05
C GLY A 26 -10.44 16.87 -13.16
N ALA A 27 -10.72 16.06 -14.18
CA ALA A 27 -11.78 15.04 -14.15
C ALA A 27 -11.76 14.11 -15.37
N LEU A 28 -11.23 14.54 -16.52
CA LEU A 28 -11.24 13.77 -17.78
C LEU A 28 -10.15 14.27 -18.77
N ALA A 29 -9.04 14.86 -18.30
CA ALA A 29 -7.98 15.29 -19.22
C ALA A 29 -7.26 14.05 -19.77
N ASP A 30 -7.08 14.01 -21.10
CA ASP A 30 -6.30 13.03 -21.86
C ASP A 30 -4.80 13.14 -21.50
N GLU A 31 -4.44 12.86 -20.25
CA GLU A 31 -3.05 12.57 -19.91
C GLU A 31 -2.84 11.06 -20.09
N PRO A 32 -1.84 10.64 -20.90
CA PRO A 32 -1.55 9.23 -21.08
C PRO A 32 -1.21 8.62 -19.72
N VAL A 33 -1.67 7.38 -19.50
CA VAL A 33 -1.37 6.51 -18.34
C VAL A 33 0.12 6.07 -18.34
N SER A 34 1.02 6.82 -18.99
CA SER A 34 2.34 6.34 -19.40
C SER A 34 3.36 6.22 -18.27
N ASP A 35 3.29 7.07 -17.23
CA ASP A 35 4.30 7.04 -16.15
C ASP A 35 4.06 5.94 -15.10
N GLN A 36 2.82 5.49 -14.90
CA GLN A 36 2.55 4.39 -13.97
C GLN A 36 3.04 3.04 -14.52
N CYS A 37 2.99 2.84 -15.83
CA CYS A 37 3.52 1.64 -16.47
C CYS A 37 5.04 1.56 -16.34
N LYS A 38 5.76 2.68 -16.34
CA LYS A 38 7.23 2.69 -16.24
C LYS A 38 7.75 1.81 -15.10
N TRP A 39 7.13 1.93 -13.93
CA TRP A 39 7.56 1.30 -12.66
C TRP A 39 6.99 -0.11 -12.42
N LYS A 40 6.02 -0.57 -13.22
CA LYS A 40 5.52 -1.95 -13.15
C LYS A 40 6.53 -2.93 -13.74
N TYR A 41 6.54 -4.16 -13.23
CA TYR A 41 7.35 -5.26 -13.79
C TYR A 41 6.86 -5.77 -15.14
N TYR A 42 5.67 -5.35 -15.58
CA TYR A 42 5.04 -5.70 -16.85
C TYR A 42 4.58 -4.44 -17.59
N ASN A 43 4.19 -4.62 -18.85
CA ASN A 43 3.55 -3.58 -19.67
C ASN A 43 2.07 -3.92 -19.87
N VAL A 44 1.25 -2.88 -20.06
CA VAL A 44 -0.17 -2.99 -20.44
C VAL A 44 -0.46 -2.03 -21.59
N PRO A 45 -1.54 -2.23 -22.35
CA PRO A 45 -1.96 -1.29 -23.37
C PRO A 45 -2.11 0.13 -22.81
N GLU A 46 -1.63 1.12 -23.54
CA GLU A 46 -1.95 2.53 -23.27
C GLU A 46 -3.36 2.81 -23.80
N LEU A 47 -4.32 2.94 -22.89
CA LEU A 47 -5.72 3.20 -23.21
C LEU A 47 -6.14 4.58 -22.73
N SER A 48 -6.92 5.28 -23.55
CA SER A 48 -7.65 6.46 -23.11
C SER A 48 -8.75 6.09 -22.10
N ASN A 49 -9.16 7.05 -21.28
CA ASN A 49 -10.31 6.87 -20.39
C ASN A 49 -11.55 6.40 -21.18
N ALA A 50 -11.78 6.97 -22.37
CA ALA A 50 -12.92 6.60 -23.21
C ALA A 50 -12.90 5.12 -23.61
N GLU A 51 -11.74 4.60 -24.04
CA GLU A 51 -11.59 3.18 -24.39
C GLU A 51 -11.85 2.27 -23.19
N ILE A 52 -11.26 2.60 -22.02
CA ILE A 52 -11.48 1.86 -20.77
C ILE A 52 -12.98 1.79 -20.43
N TYR A 53 -13.68 2.92 -20.47
CA TYR A 53 -15.12 2.96 -20.20
C TYR A 53 -15.92 2.16 -21.22
N GLN A 54 -15.61 2.27 -22.51
CA GLN A 54 -16.35 1.51 -23.54
C GLN A 54 -16.17 0.00 -23.35
N SER A 55 -14.94 -0.47 -23.11
CA SER A 55 -14.68 -1.89 -22.83
C SER A 55 -15.43 -2.38 -21.59
N ALA A 56 -15.39 -1.61 -20.49
CA ALA A 56 -16.09 -1.97 -19.27
C ALA A 56 -17.62 -2.00 -19.44
N LEU A 57 -18.18 -1.01 -20.17
CA LEU A 57 -19.61 -0.96 -20.47
C LEU A 57 -20.05 -2.11 -21.39
N GLN A 58 -19.23 -2.49 -22.36
CA GLN A 58 -19.52 -3.62 -23.24
C GLN A 58 -19.59 -4.92 -22.44
N ALA A 59 -18.62 -5.17 -21.57
CA ALA A 59 -18.62 -6.33 -20.67
C ALA A 59 -19.86 -6.33 -19.76
N ALA A 60 -20.23 -5.18 -19.19
CA ALA A 60 -21.41 -5.04 -18.35
C ALA A 60 -22.74 -5.29 -19.09
N ARG A 61 -22.82 -4.96 -20.39
CA ARG A 61 -24.00 -5.21 -21.23
C ARG A 61 -24.14 -6.68 -21.65
N HIS A 62 -23.01 -7.38 -21.79
CA HIS A 62 -22.96 -8.77 -22.28
C HIS A 62 -22.15 -9.68 -21.34
N PRO A 63 -22.54 -9.80 -20.05
CA PRO A 63 -21.71 -10.44 -19.03
C PRO A 63 -21.42 -11.92 -19.31
N ALA A 64 -22.39 -12.66 -19.87
CA ALA A 64 -22.21 -14.07 -20.20
C ALA A 64 -21.17 -14.27 -21.32
N GLN A 65 -21.18 -13.40 -22.33
CA GLN A 65 -20.22 -13.43 -23.42
C GLN A 65 -18.82 -13.08 -22.90
N TYR A 66 -18.70 -12.00 -22.14
CA TYR A 66 -17.44 -11.58 -21.52
C TYR A 66 -16.82 -12.69 -20.66
N ILE A 67 -17.61 -13.33 -19.79
CA ILE A 67 -17.15 -14.45 -18.95
C ILE A 67 -16.67 -15.63 -19.81
N HIS A 68 -17.43 -15.97 -20.86
CA HIS A 68 -17.08 -17.07 -21.76
C HIS A 68 -15.75 -16.81 -22.48
N GLU A 69 -15.61 -15.66 -23.12
CA GLU A 69 -14.41 -15.27 -23.87
C GLU A 69 -13.17 -15.18 -22.96
N THR A 70 -13.34 -14.62 -21.76
CA THR A 70 -12.25 -14.50 -20.77
C THR A 70 -11.80 -15.87 -20.28
N ASN A 71 -12.74 -16.76 -19.96
CA ASN A 71 -12.42 -18.12 -19.55
C ASN A 71 -11.75 -18.92 -20.68
N GLN A 72 -12.17 -18.70 -21.93
CA GLN A 72 -11.52 -19.32 -23.08
C GLN A 72 -10.08 -18.84 -23.22
N MET A 73 -9.84 -17.53 -23.18
CA MET A 73 -8.49 -16.94 -23.23
C MET A 73 -7.57 -17.50 -22.14
N ILE A 74 -8.06 -17.60 -20.89
CA ILE A 74 -7.33 -18.16 -19.75
C ILE A 74 -6.95 -19.63 -20.00
N ASN A 75 -7.90 -20.46 -20.42
CA ASN A 75 -7.68 -21.88 -20.63
C ASN A 75 -6.76 -22.13 -21.82
N ASP A 76 -6.94 -21.41 -22.93
CA ASP A 76 -6.11 -21.55 -24.13
C ASP A 76 -4.65 -21.17 -23.82
N PHE A 77 -4.43 -20.07 -23.09
CA PHE A 77 -3.08 -19.66 -22.65
C PHE A 77 -2.43 -20.72 -21.76
N SER A 78 -3.18 -21.23 -20.76
CA SER A 78 -2.70 -22.26 -19.85
C SER A 78 -2.38 -23.58 -20.56
N ASN A 79 -3.28 -24.07 -21.41
CA ASN A 79 -3.13 -25.35 -22.11
C ASN A 79 -1.95 -25.31 -23.08
N LYS A 80 -1.82 -24.24 -23.87
CA LYS A 80 -0.69 -24.05 -24.78
C LYS A 80 0.65 -24.12 -24.03
N MET A 81 0.75 -23.48 -22.87
CA MET A 81 1.93 -23.53 -22.01
C MET A 81 2.18 -24.92 -21.43
N GLY A 82 1.13 -25.60 -20.94
CA GLY A 82 1.22 -26.97 -20.43
C GLY A 82 1.74 -27.96 -21.46
N ASP A 83 1.18 -27.94 -22.66
CA ASP A 83 1.58 -28.82 -23.77
C ASP A 83 3.07 -28.65 -24.11
N TYR A 84 3.55 -27.40 -24.14
CA TYR A 84 4.96 -27.11 -24.40
C TYR A 84 5.88 -27.65 -23.30
N ILE A 85 5.47 -27.57 -22.03
CA ILE A 85 6.24 -28.12 -20.90
C ILE A 85 6.31 -29.66 -20.98
N TYR A 86 5.19 -30.33 -21.28
CA TYR A 86 5.18 -31.80 -21.45
C TYR A 86 6.08 -32.25 -22.60
N LEU A 87 6.07 -31.54 -23.73
CA LEU A 87 6.99 -31.81 -24.86
C LEU A 87 8.45 -31.63 -24.47
N TRP A 88 8.78 -30.61 -23.67
CA TRP A 88 10.12 -30.41 -23.14
C TRP A 88 10.56 -31.54 -22.19
N LEU A 89 9.65 -32.00 -21.32
CA LEU A 89 9.92 -33.06 -20.34
C LEU A 89 10.11 -34.44 -20.99
N ASP A 90 9.32 -34.78 -22.01
CA ASP A 90 9.43 -36.09 -22.69
C ASP A 90 10.83 -36.28 -23.34
N GLY A 91 11.41 -35.19 -23.85
CA GLY A 91 12.81 -35.15 -24.28
C GLY A 91 13.17 -36.09 -25.45
N LYS A 92 12.16 -36.71 -26.09
CA LYS A 92 12.27 -37.70 -27.17
C LYS A 92 11.44 -37.25 -28.38
N GLY A 93 11.80 -37.70 -29.58
CA GLY A 93 11.06 -37.42 -30.82
C GLY A 93 11.66 -36.30 -31.70
N LYS A 94 11.04 -36.09 -32.88
CA LYS A 94 11.47 -35.08 -33.88
C LYS A 94 11.13 -33.64 -33.46
N ASP A 95 10.21 -33.48 -32.51
CA ASP A 95 9.69 -32.20 -32.03
C ASP A 95 10.30 -31.78 -30.67
N LYS A 96 11.50 -32.28 -30.34
CA LYS A 96 12.21 -31.95 -29.11
C LYS A 96 12.45 -30.45 -29.02
N VAL A 97 11.98 -29.83 -27.94
CA VAL A 97 12.22 -28.41 -27.66
C VAL A 97 13.42 -28.22 -26.74
N ASN A 98 14.21 -27.16 -26.98
CA ASN A 98 15.45 -26.87 -26.24
C ASN A 98 15.21 -26.14 -24.91
N GLY A 99 13.95 -25.91 -24.54
CA GLY A 99 13.54 -25.17 -23.35
C GLY A 99 13.25 -23.69 -23.62
N LYS A 100 13.78 -23.08 -24.68
CA LYS A 100 13.46 -21.69 -25.04
C LYS A 100 12.09 -21.64 -25.71
N PHE A 101 11.17 -20.85 -25.17
CA PHE A 101 9.85 -20.67 -25.79
C PHE A 101 10.00 -20.05 -27.19
N PRO A 102 9.25 -20.52 -28.21
CA PRO A 102 9.31 -19.96 -29.57
C PRO A 102 8.92 -18.48 -29.62
N ASP A 103 9.45 -17.75 -30.59
CA ASP A 103 9.05 -16.36 -30.82
C ASP A 103 7.53 -16.27 -31.07
N GLY A 104 6.87 -15.29 -30.43
CA GLY A 104 5.42 -15.13 -30.48
C GLY A 104 4.62 -16.19 -29.72
N PHE A 105 5.29 -17.04 -28.92
CA PHE A 105 4.58 -17.97 -28.04
C PHE A 105 3.73 -17.22 -27.00
N PHE A 106 4.34 -16.21 -26.38
CA PHE A 106 3.70 -15.29 -25.45
C PHE A 106 3.30 -13.99 -26.17
N SER A 107 2.26 -13.32 -25.69
CA SER A 107 1.88 -12.00 -26.19
C SER A 107 2.88 -10.94 -25.74
N GLN A 108 2.85 -9.76 -26.35
CA GLN A 108 3.70 -8.62 -25.96
C GLN A 108 3.50 -8.15 -24.50
N TRP A 109 2.41 -8.56 -23.84
CA TRP A 109 2.14 -8.22 -22.44
C TRP A 109 2.85 -9.15 -21.45
N VAL A 110 3.31 -10.30 -21.94
CA VAL A 110 4.12 -11.28 -21.20
C VAL A 110 5.58 -11.24 -21.64
N ASP A 111 5.84 -11.12 -22.95
CA ASP A 111 7.18 -11.04 -23.53
C ASP A 111 7.44 -9.63 -24.10
N ASN A 112 8.20 -8.83 -23.36
CA ASN A 112 8.53 -7.42 -23.67
C ASN A 112 9.86 -7.02 -23.01
N GLU A 113 10.29 -5.76 -23.17
CA GLU A 113 11.59 -5.29 -22.69
C GLU A 113 11.82 -5.48 -21.18
N LYS A 114 10.78 -5.68 -20.37
CA LYS A 114 10.89 -5.89 -18.92
C LYS A 114 10.96 -7.35 -18.51
N THR A 115 10.37 -8.23 -19.30
CA THR A 115 10.35 -9.69 -19.08
C THR A 115 10.40 -10.40 -20.43
N HIS A 116 11.58 -10.85 -20.88
CA HIS A 116 11.77 -11.50 -22.19
C HIS A 116 12.67 -12.73 -22.09
N ASP A 117 12.92 -13.40 -23.23
CA ASP A 117 13.75 -14.60 -23.32
C ASP A 117 13.31 -15.71 -22.35
N TRP A 118 12.00 -15.95 -22.33
CA TRP A 118 11.40 -16.97 -21.48
C TRP A 118 11.91 -18.37 -21.84
N GLN A 119 12.27 -19.14 -20.81
CA GLN A 119 12.80 -20.50 -20.97
C GLN A 119 12.44 -21.43 -19.80
N LEU A 120 12.30 -22.71 -20.14
CA LEU A 120 12.18 -23.83 -19.22
C LEU A 120 13.55 -24.30 -18.76
N ILE A 121 13.67 -24.46 -17.45
CA ILE A 121 14.87 -24.96 -16.80
C ILE A 121 14.51 -25.96 -15.71
N LYS A 122 15.41 -26.91 -15.45
CA LYS A 122 15.27 -27.81 -14.30
C LYS A 122 15.50 -27.02 -13.00
N PRO A 123 14.69 -27.21 -11.93
CA PRO A 123 14.80 -26.41 -10.71
C PRO A 123 16.20 -26.41 -10.05
N ASN A 124 16.96 -27.50 -10.20
CA ASN A 124 18.33 -27.63 -9.69
C ASN A 124 19.40 -26.88 -10.50
N LYS A 125 19.01 -26.22 -11.60
CA LYS A 125 19.90 -25.44 -12.48
C LYS A 125 19.69 -23.93 -12.35
N ILE A 126 18.77 -23.48 -11.51
CA ILE A 126 18.55 -22.07 -11.21
C ILE A 126 18.75 -21.84 -9.72
N ARG A 127 19.30 -20.69 -9.33
CA ARG A 127 19.53 -20.36 -7.92
C ARG A 127 18.43 -19.41 -7.41
N PRO A 128 18.13 -19.37 -6.10
CA PRO A 128 17.13 -18.45 -5.56
C PRO A 128 17.36 -16.98 -5.94
N GLU A 129 18.61 -16.52 -5.98
CA GLU A 129 19.00 -15.17 -6.40
C GLU A 129 18.68 -14.85 -7.88
N ASP A 130 18.54 -15.88 -8.72
CA ASP A 130 18.11 -15.71 -10.11
C ASP A 130 16.58 -15.75 -10.22
N GLN A 131 15.86 -16.17 -9.18
CA GLN A 131 14.39 -16.25 -9.13
C GLN A 131 13.77 -14.98 -8.55
N TRP A 132 14.32 -14.52 -7.42
CA TRP A 132 13.82 -13.38 -6.66
C TRP A 132 14.60 -12.11 -6.92
N TYR A 133 13.97 -10.97 -6.64
CA TYR A 133 14.67 -9.71 -6.46
C TYR A 133 14.08 -8.94 -5.28
N ALA A 134 14.92 -8.13 -4.64
CA ALA A 134 14.53 -7.23 -3.56
C ALA A 134 14.31 -5.82 -4.11
N MET A 135 13.26 -5.14 -3.64
CA MET A 135 12.98 -3.73 -3.88
C MET A 135 13.15 -2.99 -2.57
N GLY A 136 13.86 -1.86 -2.63
CA GLY A 136 14.11 -0.95 -1.50
C GLY A 136 14.17 -1.67 -0.17
N VAL A 137 15.26 -2.43 0.01
CA VAL A 137 15.71 -2.94 1.31
C VAL A 137 15.72 -1.81 2.34
N PRO A 138 15.62 -2.07 3.66
CA PRO A 138 15.60 -1.01 4.63
C PRO A 138 16.69 0.02 4.36
N TYR A 139 16.26 1.27 4.16
CA TYR A 139 17.09 2.34 3.63
C TYR A 139 16.84 3.63 4.40
N ASP A 140 17.72 4.59 4.22
CA ASP A 140 17.65 5.90 4.85
C ASP A 140 17.13 6.93 3.85
N PRO A 141 15.88 7.41 4.01
CA PRO A 141 15.27 8.39 3.11
C PRO A 141 16.01 9.73 3.05
N ASP A 142 16.91 10.04 3.99
CA ASP A 142 17.78 11.22 3.88
C ASP A 142 18.93 11.00 2.89
N LYS A 143 19.33 9.75 2.63
CA LYS A 143 20.43 9.39 1.71
C LYS A 143 19.94 9.05 0.32
N GLU A 144 18.90 8.24 0.21
CA GLU A 144 18.37 7.77 -1.07
C GLU A 144 16.86 7.58 -1.02
N LEU A 145 16.21 7.61 -2.18
CA LEU A 145 14.76 7.48 -2.31
C LEU A 145 14.41 6.30 -3.21
N HIS A 146 13.36 5.55 -2.90
CA HIS A 146 12.90 4.44 -3.73
C HIS A 146 11.40 4.51 -4.02
N GLN A 147 11.04 4.62 -5.30
CA GLN A 147 9.65 4.74 -5.77
C GLN A 147 8.78 3.50 -5.46
N CYS A 148 9.34 2.30 -5.53
CA CYS A 148 8.60 1.05 -5.34
C CYS A 148 8.77 0.44 -3.94
N SER A 149 9.31 1.21 -2.98
CA SER A 149 9.43 0.80 -1.58
C SER A 149 8.74 1.83 -0.69
N PRO A 150 7.43 1.67 -0.43
CA PRO A 150 6.60 2.68 0.24
C PRO A 150 6.85 2.76 1.74
N ASP A 151 7.57 1.80 2.33
CA ASP A 151 8.03 1.84 3.73
C ASP A 151 9.54 1.55 3.79
N PRO A 152 10.36 2.56 4.15
CA PRO A 152 11.81 2.41 4.32
C PRO A 152 12.27 1.39 5.36
N HIS A 153 11.39 0.82 6.17
CA HIS A 153 11.74 -0.22 7.18
C HIS A 153 11.45 -1.65 6.72
N VAL A 154 11.08 -1.83 5.46
CA VAL A 154 10.58 -3.11 4.94
C VAL A 154 11.44 -3.59 3.79
N THR A 155 11.79 -4.87 3.78
CA THR A 155 12.33 -5.52 2.60
C THR A 155 11.20 -6.12 1.79
N TYR A 156 10.99 -5.63 0.57
CA TYR A 156 10.01 -6.20 -0.35
C TYR A 156 10.68 -7.11 -1.35
N LEU A 157 10.28 -8.38 -1.41
CA LEU A 157 10.77 -9.38 -2.34
C LEU A 157 9.67 -9.76 -3.33
N LYS A 158 10.06 -9.95 -4.60
CA LYS A 158 9.16 -10.40 -5.65
C LYS A 158 9.73 -11.60 -6.37
N LEU A 159 8.85 -12.56 -6.62
CA LEU A 159 9.05 -13.68 -7.52
C LEU A 159 8.11 -13.51 -8.71
N ILE A 160 8.66 -13.24 -9.89
CA ILE A 160 7.89 -13.24 -11.14
C ILE A 160 7.89 -14.66 -11.70
N PHE A 161 6.71 -15.17 -12.06
CA PHE A 161 6.60 -16.53 -12.61
C PHE A 161 5.41 -16.68 -13.56
N LEU A 162 5.40 -17.79 -14.28
CA LEU A 162 4.30 -18.29 -15.10
C LEU A 162 4.17 -19.79 -14.86
N ALA A 163 2.95 -20.31 -14.90
CA ALA A 163 2.68 -21.75 -14.86
C ALA A 163 1.37 -22.09 -15.58
N PRO A 164 1.18 -23.33 -16.05
CA PRO A 164 -0.16 -23.77 -16.44
C PRO A 164 -1.04 -23.95 -15.20
N LEU A 165 -2.34 -23.77 -15.37
CA LEU A 165 -3.36 -24.07 -14.37
C LEU A 165 -3.20 -25.49 -13.83
N ASN A 166 -3.58 -25.64 -12.56
CA ASN A 166 -3.49 -26.86 -11.75
C ASN A 166 -2.06 -27.29 -11.41
N SER A 167 -1.06 -26.51 -11.78
CA SER A 167 0.30 -26.65 -11.23
C SER A 167 0.35 -26.24 -9.76
N LYS A 168 1.47 -26.54 -9.11
CA LYS A 168 1.80 -26.06 -7.77
C LYS A 168 3.03 -25.17 -7.83
N LEU A 169 3.05 -24.11 -7.03
CA LEU A 169 4.25 -23.36 -6.67
C LEU A 169 4.67 -23.79 -5.26
N LEU A 170 5.85 -24.40 -5.16
CA LEU A 170 6.45 -24.89 -3.93
C LEU A 170 7.57 -23.94 -3.53
N ILE A 171 7.57 -23.50 -2.27
CA ILE A 171 8.62 -22.64 -1.71
C ILE A 171 9.26 -23.33 -0.51
N ASP A 172 10.58 -23.33 -0.48
CA ASP A 172 11.45 -23.89 0.55
C ASP A 172 12.31 -22.75 1.09
N GLY A 173 12.31 -22.53 2.41
CA GLY A 173 12.99 -21.37 2.99
C GLY A 173 13.11 -21.43 4.51
N ASP A 174 13.86 -20.47 5.04
CA ASP A 174 14.01 -20.26 6.48
C ASP A 174 13.27 -19.00 6.91
N PHE A 175 12.65 -19.04 8.09
CA PHE A 175 12.10 -17.85 8.71
C PHE A 175 13.21 -16.79 8.84
N PRO A 176 12.98 -15.50 8.56
CA PRO A 176 13.97 -14.42 8.73
C PRO A 176 13.94 -13.83 10.15
N HIS A 177 15.06 -13.26 10.61
CA HIS A 177 15.11 -12.43 11.83
C HIS A 177 14.49 -11.06 11.53
N CYS A 178 13.18 -10.96 11.69
CA CYS A 178 12.43 -9.71 11.58
C CYS A 178 11.24 -9.70 12.53
N ARG A 179 10.47 -8.60 12.51
CA ARG A 179 9.25 -8.48 13.32
C ARG A 179 8.07 -9.20 12.68
N PHE A 180 7.91 -9.08 11.38
CA PHE A 180 6.78 -9.66 10.65
C PHE A 180 7.20 -10.10 9.25
N MET A 181 6.61 -11.19 8.79
CA MET A 181 6.77 -11.77 7.46
C MET A 181 5.42 -12.25 6.91
N ASP A 182 5.19 -11.98 5.63
CA ASP A 182 4.06 -12.55 4.89
C ASP A 182 4.45 -12.94 3.46
N TYR A 183 3.74 -13.94 2.95
CA TYR A 183 3.58 -14.15 1.52
C TYR A 183 2.20 -13.66 1.07
N GLN A 184 2.16 -13.02 -0.09
CA GLN A 184 0.91 -12.75 -0.80
C GLN A 184 1.04 -13.14 -2.26
N ILE A 185 0.26 -14.13 -2.68
CA ILE A 185 0.17 -14.54 -4.08
C ILE A 185 -1.01 -13.86 -4.75
N ILE A 186 -0.87 -13.55 -6.03
CA ILE A 186 -2.02 -13.15 -6.86
C ILE A 186 -3.18 -14.14 -6.72
N LEU A 187 -4.41 -13.63 -6.86
CA LEU A 187 -5.62 -14.45 -6.74
C LEU A 187 -5.68 -15.57 -7.78
N PRO A 188 -6.42 -16.66 -7.51
CA PRO A 188 -6.87 -17.55 -8.56
C PRO A 188 -7.55 -16.80 -9.72
N LEU A 189 -7.49 -17.35 -10.92
CA LEU A 189 -8.02 -16.71 -12.13
C LEU A 189 -9.56 -16.69 -12.14
N ASP A 190 -10.14 -15.51 -11.92
CA ASP A 190 -11.60 -15.27 -11.89
C ASP A 190 -11.97 -14.21 -12.93
N SER A 191 -12.81 -14.57 -13.90
CA SER A 191 -13.30 -13.62 -14.92
C SER A 191 -14.23 -12.55 -14.35
N ILE A 192 -14.84 -12.79 -13.19
CA ILE A 192 -15.74 -11.84 -12.50
C ILE A 192 -14.95 -10.86 -11.62
N HIS A 193 -13.71 -11.20 -11.23
CA HIS A 193 -12.88 -10.39 -10.35
C HIS A 193 -11.45 -10.34 -10.89
N PRO A 194 -11.17 -9.51 -11.92
CA PRO A 194 -9.84 -9.39 -12.49
C PRO A 194 -8.84 -8.88 -11.45
N GLN A 195 -7.64 -9.43 -11.50
CA GLN A 195 -6.76 -9.54 -10.35
C GLN A 195 -5.97 -8.28 -10.03
N GLU A 196 -5.73 -7.40 -11.03
CA GLU A 196 -4.92 -6.18 -10.86
C GLU A 196 -5.45 -5.22 -9.81
N SER A 197 -6.72 -5.35 -9.41
CA SER A 197 -7.37 -4.42 -8.49
C SER A 197 -7.76 -5.04 -7.16
N MET A 198 -7.43 -6.31 -6.89
CA MET A 198 -8.01 -7.06 -5.78
C MET A 198 -7.02 -7.39 -4.65
N CYS A 199 -7.57 -7.66 -3.47
CA CYS A 199 -6.89 -8.26 -2.32
C CYS A 199 -6.18 -9.57 -2.74
N GLU A 200 -4.87 -9.67 -2.53
CA GLU A 200 -4.08 -10.89 -2.81
C GLU A 200 -4.36 -11.98 -1.77
N VAL A 201 -4.05 -13.25 -2.07
CA VAL A 201 -4.24 -14.36 -1.12
C VAL A 201 -3.08 -14.39 -0.13
N PRO A 202 -3.33 -14.22 1.19
CA PRO A 202 -2.26 -14.05 2.16
C PRO A 202 -1.88 -15.35 2.88
N LEU A 203 -0.63 -15.38 3.35
CA LEU A 203 -0.08 -16.37 4.28
C LEU A 203 0.92 -15.67 5.21
N VAL A 204 0.50 -15.40 6.45
CA VAL A 204 1.33 -14.76 7.49
C VAL A 204 2.21 -15.76 8.23
N ASP A 205 3.37 -15.29 8.67
CA ASP A 205 4.39 -16.02 9.41
C ASP A 205 3.87 -16.99 10.48
N VAL A 206 3.00 -16.55 11.40
CA VAL A 206 2.50 -17.34 12.54
C VAL A 206 1.68 -18.56 12.12
N ASP A 207 1.08 -18.52 10.93
CA ASP A 207 0.29 -19.62 10.36
C ASP A 207 1.15 -20.68 9.69
N ILE A 208 2.40 -20.37 9.34
CA ILE A 208 3.31 -21.31 8.70
C ILE A 208 3.80 -22.30 9.75
N GLU A 209 3.52 -23.58 9.53
CA GLU A 209 4.10 -24.67 10.30
C GLU A 209 5.58 -24.88 9.91
N PRO A 210 6.49 -24.87 10.88
CA PRO A 210 7.89 -25.20 10.64
C PRO A 210 8.03 -26.69 10.35
N ASP A 211 9.15 -27.06 9.75
CA ASP A 211 9.54 -28.46 9.58
C ASP A 211 9.66 -29.20 10.93
N PRO A 212 9.51 -30.53 10.97
CA PRO A 212 9.67 -31.29 12.20
C PRO A 212 11.00 -31.01 12.92
N GLY A 213 10.93 -30.52 14.15
CA GLY A 213 12.09 -30.15 14.96
C GLY A 213 12.67 -28.75 14.68
N HIS A 214 11.99 -27.96 13.84
CA HIS A 214 12.26 -26.54 13.63
C HIS A 214 11.23 -25.69 14.40
N VAL A 215 11.57 -24.42 14.64
CA VAL A 215 10.78 -23.45 15.39
C VAL A 215 10.24 -22.40 14.44
N ASN A 216 8.95 -22.06 14.60
CA ASN A 216 8.41 -20.82 14.04
C ASN A 216 8.64 -19.69 15.06
N PRO A 217 9.55 -18.74 14.79
CA PRO A 217 9.96 -17.70 15.73
C PRO A 217 8.95 -16.54 15.84
N PHE A 218 7.89 -16.53 15.03
CA PHE A 218 6.94 -15.42 14.97
C PHE A 218 5.74 -15.57 15.92
N ARG A 219 5.57 -16.75 16.53
CA ARG A 219 4.53 -17.06 17.52
C ARG A 219 4.88 -16.46 18.89
N VAL A 220 3.89 -15.96 19.62
CA VAL A 220 4.11 -15.42 20.98
C VAL A 220 4.77 -16.48 21.87
N GLY A 221 5.81 -16.08 22.59
CA GLY A 221 6.59 -16.94 23.48
C GLY A 221 7.63 -17.81 22.77
N ALA A 222 7.69 -17.81 21.43
CA ALA A 222 8.69 -18.58 20.70
C ALA A 222 10.10 -17.98 20.82
N ASP A 223 11.11 -18.85 20.75
CA ASP A 223 12.51 -18.46 20.65
C ASP A 223 12.80 -17.87 19.27
N ARG A 224 13.07 -16.56 19.22
CA ARG A 224 13.39 -15.84 17.98
C ARG A 224 14.78 -16.16 17.43
N ASN A 225 15.66 -16.65 18.29
CA ASN A 225 17.04 -16.97 17.99
C ASN A 225 17.25 -18.47 17.71
N ALA A 226 16.15 -19.23 17.58
CA ALA A 226 16.19 -20.64 17.25
C ALA A 226 16.94 -20.88 15.93
N ARG A 227 17.97 -21.75 15.98
CA ARG A 227 18.80 -22.05 14.80
C ARG A 227 18.09 -22.89 13.74
N LYS A 228 17.17 -23.78 14.15
CA LYS A 228 16.38 -24.62 13.25
C LYS A 228 15.04 -23.94 13.01
N ARG A 229 14.82 -23.39 11.82
CA ARG A 229 13.68 -22.50 11.52
C ARG A 229 13.20 -22.59 10.06
N HIS A 230 13.19 -23.81 9.55
CA HIS A 230 12.94 -24.09 8.13
C HIS A 230 11.46 -24.37 7.92
N TYR A 231 10.95 -24.06 6.74
CA TYR A 231 9.57 -24.31 6.36
C TYR A 231 9.44 -24.63 4.87
N HIS A 232 8.33 -25.30 4.54
CA HIS A 232 7.87 -25.51 3.17
C HIS A 232 6.46 -24.98 3.01
N ILE A 233 6.17 -24.24 1.93
CA ILE A 233 4.81 -23.81 1.58
C ILE A 233 4.42 -24.20 0.17
N GLU A 234 3.12 -24.38 -0.06
CA GLU A 234 2.53 -24.81 -1.32
C GLU A 234 1.39 -23.87 -1.71
N PHE A 235 1.48 -23.32 -2.92
CA PHE A 235 0.37 -22.65 -3.58
C PHE A 235 -0.17 -23.55 -4.70
N GLU A 236 -1.42 -23.98 -4.59
CA GLU A 236 -2.12 -24.59 -5.71
C GLU A 236 -2.57 -23.49 -6.68
N LEU A 237 -2.23 -23.61 -7.96
CA LEU A 237 -2.46 -22.55 -8.94
C LEU A 237 -3.72 -22.85 -9.74
N LYS A 238 -4.82 -22.14 -9.47
CA LYS A 238 -6.15 -22.48 -10.01
C LYS A 238 -6.85 -21.29 -10.66
N ALA A 239 -7.92 -21.62 -11.39
CA ALA A 239 -8.97 -20.70 -11.77
C ALA A 239 -10.16 -20.85 -10.80
N GLY A 240 -10.87 -19.76 -10.55
CA GLY A 240 -12.05 -19.72 -9.70
C GLY A 240 -12.01 -18.57 -8.69
N ASN A 241 -13.07 -18.47 -7.88
CA ASN A 241 -13.20 -17.41 -6.90
C ASN A 241 -12.27 -17.64 -5.70
N ALA A 242 -11.42 -16.65 -5.41
CA ALA A 242 -10.41 -16.72 -4.35
C ALA A 242 -10.96 -17.05 -2.96
N VAL A 243 -12.11 -16.47 -2.61
CA VAL A 243 -12.74 -16.64 -1.29
C VAL A 243 -13.28 -18.06 -1.14
N LYS A 244 -13.92 -18.59 -2.18
CA LYS A 244 -14.39 -19.98 -2.17
C LYS A 244 -13.25 -20.99 -2.12
N LEU A 245 -12.12 -20.68 -2.75
CA LEU A 245 -10.94 -21.54 -2.80
C LEU A 245 -10.07 -21.43 -1.53
N ASN A 246 -10.19 -20.35 -0.77
CA ASN A 246 -9.46 -20.09 0.47
C ASN A 246 -10.41 -19.61 1.59
N PRO A 247 -11.44 -20.39 1.97
CA PRO A 247 -12.54 -19.90 2.81
C PRO A 247 -12.12 -19.49 4.23
N GLU A 248 -11.02 -20.05 4.74
CA GLU A 248 -10.47 -19.71 6.06
C GLU A 248 -9.53 -18.50 5.96
N ALA A 249 -8.60 -18.50 4.99
CA ALA A 249 -7.56 -17.47 4.87
C ALA A 249 -8.09 -16.15 4.29
N MET A 250 -9.09 -16.20 3.42
CA MET A 250 -9.71 -15.01 2.82
C MET A 250 -10.92 -14.55 3.64
N LYS A 251 -10.74 -14.41 4.96
CA LYS A 251 -11.74 -13.91 5.88
C LYS A 251 -11.22 -12.65 6.57
N PRO A 252 -11.71 -11.47 6.20
CA PRO A 252 -11.23 -10.24 6.80
C PRO A 252 -11.95 -9.96 8.16
N PRO A 253 -11.32 -9.18 9.07
CA PRO A 253 -9.98 -8.60 8.93
C PRO A 253 -8.85 -9.55 9.34
N GLU A 254 -9.15 -10.77 9.80
CA GLU A 254 -8.14 -11.67 10.37
C GLU A 254 -7.12 -12.14 9.33
N TYR A 255 -7.62 -12.56 8.15
CA TYR A 255 -6.84 -13.17 7.09
C TYR A 255 -5.93 -14.33 7.58
N ARG A 256 -6.42 -15.12 8.55
CA ARG A 256 -5.70 -16.22 9.21
C ARG A 256 -6.19 -17.58 8.75
N ALA A 257 -5.27 -18.50 8.50
CA ALA A 257 -5.59 -19.93 8.41
C ALA A 257 -4.32 -20.74 8.68
N PRO A 258 -4.30 -21.64 9.68
CA PRO A 258 -3.11 -22.40 9.99
C PRO A 258 -2.72 -23.32 8.83
N GLY A 259 -1.41 -23.56 8.69
CA GLY A 259 -0.85 -24.48 7.72
C GLY A 259 -0.32 -23.82 6.46
N ASN A 260 0.36 -24.65 5.67
CA ASN A 260 1.34 -24.19 4.69
C ASN A 260 0.78 -24.12 3.27
N LYS A 261 -0.55 -24.16 3.12
CA LYS A 261 -1.22 -24.29 1.82
C LYS A 261 -2.16 -23.13 1.54
N ARG A 262 -2.10 -22.61 0.33
CA ARG A 262 -3.04 -21.62 -0.22
C ARG A 262 -3.34 -21.92 -1.68
N VAL A 263 -4.39 -21.30 -2.22
CA VAL A 263 -4.72 -21.38 -3.64
C VAL A 263 -4.55 -20.00 -4.26
N GLY A 264 -3.67 -19.88 -5.25
CA GLY A 264 -3.35 -18.63 -5.95
C GLY A 264 -3.50 -18.75 -7.47
N GLY A 265 -3.07 -17.71 -8.18
CA GLY A 265 -3.08 -17.64 -9.64
C GLY A 265 -1.70 -17.98 -10.26
N PRO A 266 -1.66 -18.64 -11.42
CA PRO A 266 -0.41 -18.93 -12.12
C PRO A 266 0.09 -17.80 -13.05
N PHE A 267 -0.78 -16.84 -13.36
CA PHE A 267 -0.55 -15.63 -14.17
C PHE A 267 -1.68 -14.66 -13.85
N GLN A 268 -1.52 -13.40 -14.27
CA GLN A 268 -2.45 -12.33 -13.93
C GLN A 268 -3.32 -11.90 -15.11
N LEU A 269 -4.61 -11.70 -14.86
CA LEU A 269 -5.52 -10.98 -15.76
C LEU A 269 -5.70 -9.54 -15.26
N THR A 270 -5.37 -8.57 -16.10
CA THR A 270 -5.50 -7.15 -15.75
C THR A 270 -6.96 -6.70 -15.73
N SER A 271 -7.24 -5.61 -15.01
CA SER A 271 -8.56 -4.96 -15.04
C SER A 271 -8.80 -4.26 -16.38
N PHE A 272 -9.97 -3.65 -16.58
CA PHE A 272 -10.18 -2.80 -17.77
C PHE A 272 -9.18 -1.64 -17.83
N GLN A 273 -8.71 -1.15 -16.69
CA GLN A 273 -7.66 -0.13 -16.61
C GLN A 273 -6.34 -0.62 -17.25
N GLY A 274 -6.01 -1.89 -17.07
CA GLY A 274 -4.84 -2.53 -17.66
C GLY A 274 -5.14 -3.22 -18.99
N GLY A 275 -6.26 -2.88 -19.65
CA GLY A 275 -6.63 -3.39 -20.97
C GLY A 275 -7.09 -4.85 -21.04
N HIS A 276 -7.38 -5.49 -19.91
CA HIS A 276 -7.90 -6.85 -19.85
C HIS A 276 -7.02 -7.87 -20.61
N VAL A 277 -5.72 -7.87 -20.28
CA VAL A 277 -4.70 -8.72 -20.89
C VAL A 277 -4.06 -9.64 -19.84
N ILE A 278 -3.47 -10.74 -20.32
CA ILE A 278 -2.67 -11.64 -19.47
C ILE A 278 -1.25 -11.08 -19.32
N VAL A 279 -0.77 -11.03 -18.08
CA VAL A 279 0.60 -10.63 -17.69
C VAL A 279 1.19 -11.65 -16.70
N PRO A 280 2.52 -11.67 -16.46
CA PRO A 280 3.13 -12.63 -15.54
C PRO A 280 2.62 -12.50 -14.11
N ALA A 281 2.58 -13.62 -13.38
CA ALA A 281 2.24 -13.64 -11.97
C ALA A 281 3.35 -13.01 -11.13
N VAL A 282 2.97 -12.58 -9.92
CA VAL A 282 3.89 -12.21 -8.86
C VAL A 282 3.51 -12.90 -7.56
N LEU A 283 4.52 -13.37 -6.83
CA LEU A 283 4.43 -13.71 -5.42
C LEU A 283 5.25 -12.68 -4.64
N TRP A 284 4.60 -12.01 -3.69
CA TRP A 284 5.26 -11.12 -2.75
C TRP A 284 5.76 -11.90 -1.55
N LEU A 285 6.91 -11.48 -1.05
CA LEU A 285 7.39 -11.80 0.28
C LEU A 285 7.86 -10.51 0.93
N ARG A 286 7.41 -10.21 2.15
CA ARG A 286 7.76 -8.95 2.82
C ARG A 286 8.38 -9.25 4.18
N TYR A 287 9.44 -8.51 4.53
CA TYR A 287 10.05 -8.54 5.86
C TYR A 287 9.95 -7.17 6.49
N TYR A 288 9.10 -7.02 7.50
CA TYR A 288 8.95 -5.77 8.23
C TYR A 288 9.90 -5.75 9.42
N SER A 289 10.64 -4.65 9.55
CA SER A 289 11.60 -4.44 10.63
C SER A 289 12.59 -5.62 10.82
N PRO A 290 13.41 -5.98 9.82
CA PRO A 290 14.50 -6.94 10.00
C PRO A 290 15.43 -6.53 11.14
N ASP A 291 15.92 -7.45 11.97
CA ASP A 291 16.79 -7.10 13.10
C ASP A 291 18.04 -6.32 12.62
N LYS A 292 18.54 -5.34 13.41
CA LYS A 292 19.57 -4.37 12.97
C LYS A 292 20.82 -5.02 12.37
N GLU A 293 21.29 -6.10 12.99
CA GLU A 293 22.51 -6.81 12.58
C GLU A 293 22.25 -7.98 11.60
N ALA A 294 20.99 -8.27 11.25
CA ALA A 294 20.64 -9.38 10.38
C ALA A 294 20.68 -9.01 8.88
N GLY A 295 20.81 -7.73 8.56
CA GLY A 295 20.74 -7.22 7.19
C GLY A 295 19.33 -7.31 6.60
N SER A 296 19.18 -6.91 5.33
CA SER A 296 17.88 -6.74 4.70
C SER A 296 17.07 -8.03 4.57
N LEU A 297 17.73 -9.18 4.39
CA LEU A 297 17.05 -10.47 4.31
C LEU A 297 16.78 -11.10 5.68
N GLY A 298 17.05 -10.41 6.79
CA GLY A 298 16.86 -10.95 8.14
C GLY A 298 17.76 -12.17 8.41
N GLY A 299 18.99 -12.16 7.89
CA GLY A 299 20.01 -13.17 8.18
C GLY A 299 19.79 -14.54 7.52
N VAL A 300 18.86 -14.66 6.57
CA VAL A 300 18.58 -15.90 5.84
C VAL A 300 18.79 -15.76 4.33
N SER A 301 18.88 -16.90 3.65
CA SER A 301 18.94 -16.93 2.18
C SER A 301 17.56 -16.69 1.57
N LEU A 302 17.54 -16.25 0.31
CA LEU A 302 16.30 -16.19 -0.46
C LEU A 302 15.66 -17.58 -0.56
N PRO A 303 14.34 -17.72 -0.39
CA PRO A 303 13.66 -19.00 -0.51
C PRO A 303 13.79 -19.60 -1.92
N LYS A 304 13.92 -20.93 -2.01
CA LYS A 304 13.93 -21.64 -3.27
C LYS A 304 12.50 -21.85 -3.77
N ALA A 305 12.21 -21.47 -5.01
CA ALA A 305 10.92 -21.73 -5.65
C ALA A 305 11.01 -22.88 -6.67
N THR A 306 9.98 -23.71 -6.74
CA THR A 306 9.83 -24.81 -7.71
C THR A 306 8.39 -24.86 -8.22
N LEU A 307 8.20 -25.04 -9.52
CA LEU A 307 6.88 -25.35 -10.08
C LEU A 307 6.74 -26.86 -10.28
N GLN A 308 5.56 -27.39 -10.04
CA GLN A 308 5.25 -28.81 -10.20
C GLN A 308 3.96 -28.99 -10.99
N LEU A 309 3.99 -29.83 -12.03
CA LEU A 309 2.81 -30.21 -12.80
C LEU A 309 1.89 -31.15 -12.02
N PRO A 310 0.60 -31.28 -12.41
CA PRO A 310 -0.30 -32.28 -11.82
C PRO A 310 0.24 -33.73 -11.84
N SER A 311 1.08 -34.06 -12.83
CA SER A 311 1.73 -35.35 -12.98
C SER A 311 2.92 -35.58 -12.03
N GLY A 312 3.37 -34.53 -11.33
CA GLY A 312 4.42 -34.59 -10.30
C GLY A 312 5.81 -34.14 -10.76
N GLU A 313 6.03 -33.92 -12.05
CA GLU A 313 7.31 -33.42 -12.57
C GLU A 313 7.54 -31.96 -12.17
N ASN A 314 8.77 -31.70 -11.75
CA ASN A 314 9.21 -30.37 -11.34
C ASN A 314 9.87 -29.63 -12.50
N PHE A 315 9.54 -28.35 -12.65
CA PHE A 315 10.08 -27.46 -13.66
C PHE A 315 10.23 -26.04 -13.10
N TRP A 316 10.84 -25.16 -13.87
CA TRP A 316 10.84 -23.74 -13.62
C TRP A 316 10.79 -22.98 -14.95
N ILE A 317 10.01 -21.90 -15.01
CA ILE A 317 10.01 -20.94 -16.12
C ILE A 317 10.73 -19.70 -15.64
N THR A 318 11.80 -19.31 -16.33
CA THR A 318 12.56 -18.08 -16.06
C THR A 318 12.58 -17.17 -17.28
N CYS A 319 12.84 -15.88 -17.05
CA CYS A 319 13.06 -14.87 -18.08
C CYS A 319 14.25 -13.98 -17.72
N ASP A 320 14.74 -13.22 -18.69
CA ASP A 320 15.46 -11.98 -18.40
C ASP A 320 14.44 -10.97 -17.85
N LYS A 321 14.73 -10.46 -16.66
CA LYS A 321 13.93 -9.45 -15.95
C LYS A 321 14.77 -8.25 -15.52
N SER A 322 15.95 -8.06 -16.12
CA SER A 322 16.96 -7.10 -15.66
C SER A 322 16.41 -5.67 -15.64
N LEU A 323 15.67 -5.27 -16.67
CA LEU A 323 15.04 -3.94 -16.72
C LEU A 323 13.92 -3.78 -15.69
N ALA A 324 13.09 -4.82 -15.47
CA ALA A 324 12.07 -4.79 -14.41
C ALA A 324 12.70 -4.64 -13.02
N VAL A 325 13.81 -5.34 -12.77
CA VAL A 325 14.57 -5.26 -11.52
C VAL A 325 15.18 -3.89 -11.36
N GLU A 326 15.88 -3.38 -12.38
CA GLU A 326 16.48 -2.04 -12.38
C GLU A 326 15.42 -0.99 -12.02
N ARG A 327 14.30 -0.94 -12.74
CA ARG A 327 13.26 0.07 -12.52
C ARG A 327 12.63 -0.01 -11.14
N GLN A 328 12.43 -1.20 -10.57
CA GLN A 328 11.75 -1.32 -9.27
C GLN A 328 12.69 -1.22 -8.06
N SER A 329 13.99 -1.43 -8.25
CA SER A 329 14.96 -1.45 -7.14
C SER A 329 15.88 -0.23 -7.12
N ALA A 330 16.07 0.47 -8.25
CA ALA A 330 16.98 1.61 -8.31
C ALA A 330 16.50 2.79 -7.44
N PRO A 331 17.44 3.53 -6.84
CA PRO A 331 17.15 4.83 -6.27
C PRO A 331 16.60 5.79 -7.32
N VAL A 332 15.71 6.68 -6.90
CA VAL A 332 15.16 7.76 -7.71
C VAL A 332 15.71 9.11 -7.26
N PRO A 333 15.87 10.09 -8.18
CA PRO A 333 16.32 11.41 -7.80
C PRO A 333 15.29 12.10 -6.90
N ARG A 334 15.78 12.95 -5.98
CA ARG A 334 14.95 13.95 -5.30
C ARG A 334 14.39 14.92 -6.32
N ILE A 335 13.19 15.42 -6.09
CA ILE A 335 12.68 16.57 -6.85
C ILE A 335 13.41 17.84 -6.42
N SER A 336 13.36 18.87 -7.26
CA SER A 336 13.79 20.22 -6.88
C SER A 336 12.96 20.73 -5.72
N GLU A 337 13.56 21.55 -4.85
CA GLU A 337 12.85 22.20 -3.76
C GLU A 337 11.67 23.02 -4.29
N THR A 338 10.50 22.78 -3.71
CA THR A 338 9.25 23.44 -4.11
C THR A 338 8.87 24.53 -3.10
N PRO A 339 8.15 25.59 -3.52
CA PRO A 339 7.83 26.73 -2.64
C PRO A 339 7.08 26.30 -1.39
N ALA A 340 7.48 26.77 -0.21
CA ALA A 340 6.77 26.47 1.02
C ALA A 340 5.37 27.12 1.01
N ILE A 341 4.31 26.31 1.18
CA ILE A 341 2.91 26.76 1.13
C ILE A 341 2.18 26.20 2.33
N ASP A 342 1.55 27.10 3.09
CA ASP A 342 0.63 26.74 4.17
C ASP A 342 -0.49 25.80 3.69
N PRO A 343 -1.01 24.93 4.56
CA PRO A 343 -2.16 24.08 4.23
C PRO A 343 -3.33 24.88 3.65
N TYR A 344 -3.81 24.44 2.49
CA TYR A 344 -5.08 24.89 1.94
C TYR A 344 -6.22 24.57 2.91
N SER A 345 -7.32 25.33 2.83
CA SER A 345 -8.48 25.17 3.73
C SER A 345 -9.04 23.74 3.78
N PHE A 346 -9.01 23.01 2.67
CA PHE A 346 -9.46 21.62 2.60
C PHE A 346 -8.52 20.61 3.27
N MET A 347 -7.24 20.96 3.48
CA MET A 347 -6.28 20.17 4.26
C MET A 347 -6.16 20.65 5.71
N GLY A 348 -6.95 21.66 6.07
CA GLY A 348 -6.85 22.41 7.31
C GLY A 348 -7.34 21.64 8.56
N PRO A 349 -7.65 22.36 9.65
CA PRO A 349 -7.89 21.78 10.96
C PRO A 349 -9.11 20.86 11.04
N SER A 350 -10.02 20.86 10.07
CA SER A 350 -11.19 19.97 10.08
C SER A 350 -10.94 18.60 9.46
N LEU A 351 -9.92 18.45 8.61
CA LEU A 351 -9.64 17.20 7.92
C LEU A 351 -8.86 16.26 8.85
N GLY A 352 -9.42 15.08 9.14
CA GLY A 352 -8.69 14.00 9.79
C GLY A 352 -7.91 13.17 8.77
N TRP A 353 -8.28 11.91 8.65
CA TRP A 353 -7.66 10.93 7.77
C TRP A 353 -8.68 10.32 6.80
N PHE A 354 -8.23 9.95 5.61
CA PHE A 354 -8.93 9.01 4.75
C PHE A 354 -8.54 7.59 5.15
N LYS A 355 -9.52 6.70 5.31
CA LYS A 355 -9.28 5.26 5.34
C LYS A 355 -8.92 4.78 3.94
N MET A 356 -7.83 4.03 3.78
CA MET A 356 -7.43 3.52 2.47
C MET A 356 -7.88 2.07 2.27
N TYR A 357 -8.90 1.89 1.41
CA TYR A 357 -9.40 0.59 0.94
C TYR A 357 -8.69 0.13 -0.36
N ASP A 358 -8.14 1.08 -1.10
CA ASP A 358 -7.38 0.82 -2.31
C ASP A 358 -6.60 2.09 -2.65
N ILE A 359 -5.37 1.94 -3.14
CA ILE A 359 -4.49 3.08 -3.44
C ILE A 359 -5.11 3.99 -4.52
N LEU A 360 -5.68 3.42 -5.58
CA LEU A 360 -6.34 4.19 -6.65
C LEU A 360 -7.64 4.82 -6.13
N PHE A 361 -8.44 4.05 -5.38
CA PHE A 361 -9.67 4.55 -4.79
C PHE A 361 -9.42 5.75 -3.86
N SER A 362 -8.42 5.68 -2.99
CA SER A 362 -8.07 6.79 -2.11
C SER A 362 -7.65 8.05 -2.86
N HIS A 363 -6.97 7.91 -4.00
CA HIS A 363 -6.68 9.06 -4.87
C HIS A 363 -7.97 9.64 -5.49
N MET A 364 -8.91 8.79 -5.92
CA MET A 364 -10.20 9.24 -6.44
C MET A 364 -11.01 9.98 -5.37
N GLU A 365 -11.03 9.47 -4.14
CA GLU A 365 -11.72 10.11 -3.01
C GLU A 365 -11.08 11.42 -2.59
N ALA A 366 -9.75 11.46 -2.47
CA ALA A 366 -9.04 12.69 -2.15
C ALA A 366 -9.29 13.77 -3.22
N ASN A 367 -9.20 13.43 -4.52
CA ASN A 367 -9.52 14.34 -5.62
C ASN A 367 -10.98 14.79 -5.59
N GLY A 368 -11.91 13.85 -5.37
CA GLY A 368 -13.33 14.15 -5.24
C GLY A 368 -13.60 15.12 -4.10
N TYR A 369 -12.97 14.92 -2.94
CA TYR A 369 -13.12 15.74 -1.75
C TYR A 369 -12.74 17.20 -2.00
N TYR A 370 -11.51 17.47 -2.45
CA TYR A 370 -11.06 18.86 -2.59
C TYR A 370 -11.64 19.57 -3.83
N THR A 371 -12.09 18.84 -4.85
CA THR A 371 -12.76 19.47 -6.00
C THR A 371 -14.26 19.70 -5.78
N SER A 372 -14.84 19.19 -4.69
CA SER A 372 -16.25 19.35 -4.34
C SER A 372 -16.48 20.51 -3.37
N TRP A 373 -17.69 21.07 -3.41
CA TRP A 373 -18.14 22.06 -2.44
C TRP A 373 -17.99 21.53 -0.99
N PRO A 374 -17.52 22.33 -0.01
CA PRO A 374 -17.28 23.78 -0.08
C PRO A 374 -15.89 24.20 -0.59
N TRP A 375 -15.02 23.26 -0.92
CA TRP A 375 -13.63 23.53 -1.28
C TRP A 375 -13.46 23.85 -2.76
N GLY A 376 -14.16 23.11 -3.61
CA GLY A 376 -14.20 23.30 -5.05
C GLY A 376 -15.61 23.55 -5.57
N ILE A 377 -15.76 23.43 -6.89
CA ILE A 377 -17.00 23.80 -7.60
C ILE A 377 -17.92 22.60 -7.92
N LYS A 378 -17.45 21.36 -7.73
CA LYS A 378 -18.24 20.17 -8.06
C LYS A 378 -19.30 19.93 -6.99
N ASN A 379 -20.43 19.37 -7.41
CA ASN A 379 -21.45 18.89 -6.48
C ASN A 379 -20.91 17.61 -5.78
N PRO A 380 -20.87 17.57 -4.43
CA PRO A 380 -20.33 16.43 -3.70
C PRO A 380 -21.11 15.15 -3.95
N GLU A 381 -22.44 15.17 -3.92
CA GLU A 381 -23.29 13.98 -4.12
C GLU A 381 -23.07 13.35 -5.49
N ILE A 382 -23.00 14.17 -6.55
CA ILE A 382 -22.73 13.68 -7.92
C ILE A 382 -21.32 13.10 -8.00
N THR A 383 -20.34 13.75 -7.37
CA THR A 383 -18.94 13.32 -7.39
C THR A 383 -18.76 11.99 -6.67
N LYS A 384 -19.32 11.87 -5.46
CA LYS A 384 -19.33 10.65 -4.66
C LYS A 384 -19.95 9.48 -5.43
N LYS A 385 -21.15 9.68 -5.99
CA LYS A 385 -21.84 8.67 -6.80
C LYS A 385 -20.97 8.22 -7.98
N ARG A 386 -20.39 9.16 -8.71
CA ARG A 386 -19.54 8.87 -9.88
C ARG A 386 -18.30 8.07 -9.50
N ILE A 387 -17.68 8.34 -8.35
CA ILE A 387 -16.55 7.55 -7.83
C ILE A 387 -16.99 6.09 -7.61
N ARG A 388 -18.10 5.86 -6.90
CA ARG A 388 -18.62 4.51 -6.62
C ARG A 388 -18.92 3.75 -7.91
N GLU A 389 -19.67 4.37 -8.83
CA GLU A 389 -20.07 3.76 -10.10
C GLU A 389 -18.87 3.43 -10.99
N ASN A 390 -17.91 4.36 -11.11
CA ASN A 390 -16.72 4.16 -11.93
C ASN A 390 -15.82 3.06 -11.36
N PHE A 391 -15.59 3.07 -10.04
CA PHE A 391 -14.75 2.08 -9.40
C PHE A 391 -15.36 0.68 -9.51
N ARG A 392 -16.69 0.58 -9.35
CA ARG A 392 -17.43 -0.67 -9.56
C ARG A 392 -17.36 -1.17 -11.00
N LEU A 393 -17.46 -0.27 -11.97
CA LEU A 393 -17.47 -0.61 -13.40
C LEU A 393 -16.09 -1.03 -13.91
N ILE A 394 -15.04 -0.27 -13.59
CA ILE A 394 -13.68 -0.46 -14.14
C ILE A 394 -12.90 -1.52 -13.37
N HIS A 395 -13.02 -1.52 -12.04
CA HIS A 395 -12.23 -2.37 -11.15
C HIS A 395 -13.03 -3.52 -10.55
N MET A 396 -14.35 -3.59 -10.78
CA MET A 396 -15.22 -4.62 -10.21
C MET A 396 -15.22 -4.65 -8.67
N ARG A 397 -14.94 -3.51 -8.03
CA ARG A 397 -14.86 -3.35 -6.58
C ARG A 397 -15.84 -2.33 -6.04
N GLY A 398 -16.21 -2.51 -4.78
CA GLY A 398 -17.14 -1.64 -4.07
C GLY A 398 -17.84 -2.40 -2.95
N VAL A 399 -18.53 -1.66 -2.09
CA VAL A 399 -19.26 -2.20 -0.93
C VAL A 399 -20.30 -3.27 -1.35
N ASP A 400 -20.91 -3.07 -2.51
CA ASP A 400 -21.94 -3.93 -3.11
C ASP A 400 -21.39 -5.00 -4.07
N ALA A 401 -20.07 -5.08 -4.25
CA ALA A 401 -19.45 -6.12 -5.05
C ALA A 401 -19.48 -7.48 -4.34
N SER A 402 -19.46 -8.58 -5.10
CA SER A 402 -19.26 -9.90 -4.52
C SER A 402 -17.82 -10.07 -4.02
N PRO A 403 -17.56 -10.88 -2.98
CA PRO A 403 -16.20 -11.18 -2.54
C PRO A 403 -15.34 -11.82 -3.65
N PRO A 404 -14.04 -11.44 -3.76
CA PRO A 404 -13.31 -10.53 -2.88
C PRO A 404 -13.44 -9.03 -3.24
N GLY A 405 -14.28 -8.65 -4.21
CA GLY A 405 -14.37 -7.27 -4.70
C GLY A 405 -14.82 -6.23 -3.66
N ASN A 406 -15.45 -6.68 -2.57
CA ASN A 406 -15.86 -5.84 -1.44
C ASN A 406 -14.90 -5.89 -0.24
N TYR A 407 -13.76 -6.58 -0.35
CA TYR A 407 -12.78 -6.64 0.74
C TYR A 407 -12.00 -5.34 0.88
N GLU A 408 -11.65 -5.04 2.12
CA GLU A 408 -10.98 -3.80 2.51
C GLU A 408 -9.68 -3.59 1.76
N THR A 409 -8.81 -4.60 1.66
CA THR A 409 -7.45 -4.42 1.13
C THR A 409 -7.43 -4.48 -0.40
N GLY A 410 -6.79 -3.49 -1.03
CA GLY A 410 -6.53 -3.47 -2.47
C GLY A 410 -5.23 -4.16 -2.90
N PRO A 411 -4.89 -4.11 -4.19
CA PRO A 411 -3.72 -4.80 -4.72
C PRO A 411 -2.45 -4.17 -4.13
N THR A 412 -1.37 -4.95 -4.03
CA THR A 412 -0.05 -4.54 -3.50
C THR A 412 0.02 -4.17 -2.02
N CYS A 413 -1.10 -3.79 -1.39
CA CYS A 413 -1.22 -3.58 0.05
C CYS A 413 -1.01 -4.89 0.83
N CYS A 414 -0.41 -4.79 2.02
CA CYS A 414 -0.38 -5.90 2.97
C CYS A 414 -1.75 -6.08 3.64
N ASN A 415 -2.34 -7.28 3.56
CA ASN A 415 -3.69 -7.59 4.08
C ASN A 415 -3.81 -7.43 5.61
N TYR A 416 -2.68 -7.48 6.32
CA TYR A 416 -2.62 -7.35 7.77
C TYR A 416 -2.45 -5.91 8.25
N ILE A 417 -2.41 -4.94 7.33
CA ILE A 417 -2.23 -3.53 7.65
C ILE A 417 -3.51 -2.76 7.34
N SER A 418 -4.00 -2.06 8.35
CA SER A 418 -4.97 -0.99 8.18
C SER A 418 -4.26 0.32 7.90
N TYR A 419 -4.55 0.93 6.77
CA TYR A 419 -3.90 2.17 6.34
C TYR A 419 -4.81 3.39 6.52
N LEU A 420 -4.24 4.47 7.07
CA LEU A 420 -4.84 5.80 7.00
C LEU A 420 -3.93 6.73 6.19
N VAL A 421 -4.52 7.60 5.38
CA VAL A 421 -3.78 8.56 4.55
C VAL A 421 -4.32 9.96 4.70
N ARG A 422 -3.44 10.96 4.73
CA ARG A 422 -3.83 12.37 4.76
C ARG A 422 -2.87 13.24 3.95
N PRO A 423 -3.35 14.02 2.96
CA PRO A 423 -2.55 15.05 2.32
C PRO A 423 -2.35 16.26 3.24
N ILE A 424 -1.15 16.85 3.21
CA ILE A 424 -0.82 18.08 3.92
C ILE A 424 0.32 18.83 3.21
N SER A 425 0.33 20.15 3.31
CA SER A 425 1.44 20.98 2.86
C SER A 425 2.14 21.70 4.02
N LEU A 426 3.41 22.06 3.80
CA LEU A 426 4.23 22.74 4.79
C LEU A 426 4.68 24.13 4.28
N GLY A 427 4.25 25.17 4.98
CA GLY A 427 4.66 26.57 4.80
C GLY A 427 6.03 26.87 5.36
N GLU A 428 6.53 28.08 5.07
CA GLU A 428 7.82 28.60 5.57
C GLU A 428 7.71 28.91 7.06
N ASP A 429 8.79 28.74 7.84
CA ASP A 429 8.83 29.01 9.28
C ASP A 429 7.73 28.29 10.10
N ASN A 430 7.15 27.22 9.56
CA ASN A 430 6.08 26.46 10.18
C ASN A 430 6.48 24.99 10.41
N VAL A 431 5.73 24.34 11.30
CA VAL A 431 5.88 22.93 11.63
C VAL A 431 4.54 22.21 11.60
N ILE A 432 4.56 20.95 11.18
CA ILE A 432 3.47 20.00 11.39
C ILE A 432 3.78 19.22 12.66
N VAL A 433 2.83 19.16 13.59
CA VAL A 433 2.98 18.41 14.83
C VAL A 433 1.94 17.29 14.85
N LEU A 434 2.39 16.06 15.06
CA LEU A 434 1.54 14.88 15.25
C LEU A 434 1.58 14.49 16.73
N THR A 435 0.40 14.35 17.34
CA THR A 435 0.27 13.90 18.73
C THR A 435 -0.64 12.70 18.83
N GLY A 436 -0.32 11.76 19.71
CA GLY A 436 -1.17 10.60 19.98
C GLY A 436 -0.53 9.66 21.00
N LYS A 437 -1.15 8.49 21.17
CA LYS A 437 -0.61 7.38 21.95
C LYS A 437 -0.09 6.29 21.02
N LEU A 438 1.12 5.82 21.26
CA LEU A 438 1.69 4.69 20.54
C LEU A 438 1.09 3.39 21.12
N PRO A 439 0.54 2.49 20.28
CA PRO A 439 0.15 1.16 20.74
C PRO A 439 1.38 0.39 21.23
N THR A 440 1.18 -0.58 22.12
CA THR A 440 2.26 -1.51 22.49
C THR A 440 2.57 -2.46 21.33
N PHE A 441 3.84 -2.80 21.16
CA PHE A 441 4.36 -3.62 20.06
C PHE A 441 5.52 -4.49 20.58
N PRO A 442 5.84 -5.61 19.89
CA PRO A 442 6.99 -6.42 20.26
C PRO A 442 8.31 -5.71 19.93
N ARG A 443 9.21 -5.66 20.91
CA ARG A 443 10.60 -5.25 20.67
C ARG A 443 11.34 -6.40 20.01
N THR A 444 11.88 -6.13 18.82
CA THR A 444 12.50 -7.18 17.98
C THR A 444 13.82 -6.77 17.34
N ARG A 445 14.10 -5.47 17.26
CA ARG A 445 15.17 -4.91 16.43
C ARG A 445 16.57 -5.26 16.94
N ASP A 446 16.71 -5.55 18.23
CA ASP A 446 17.99 -5.79 18.90
C ASP A 446 18.19 -7.30 19.19
N ALA A 447 17.59 -8.15 18.34
CA ALA A 447 17.66 -9.62 18.43
C ALA A 447 17.10 -10.19 19.75
N GLU A 448 16.05 -9.57 20.28
CA GLU A 448 15.35 -10.01 21.47
C GLU A 448 15.01 -11.51 21.37
N PRO A 449 15.27 -12.30 22.42
CA PRO A 449 15.23 -13.76 22.33
C PRO A 449 13.82 -14.33 22.21
N MET A 450 12.79 -13.55 22.50
CA MET A 450 11.41 -14.03 22.58
C MET A 450 10.48 -13.07 21.86
N MET A 451 9.53 -13.63 21.10
CA MET A 451 8.46 -12.85 20.48
C MET A 451 7.36 -12.57 21.51
N THR A 452 7.06 -11.30 21.76
CA THR A 452 6.00 -10.89 22.70
C THR A 452 4.73 -10.50 21.96
N GLY A 453 3.57 -10.60 22.62
CA GLY A 453 2.32 -10.00 22.11
C GLY A 453 2.37 -8.47 22.12
N GLY A 454 1.30 -7.85 21.65
CA GLY A 454 1.14 -6.40 21.65
C GLY A 454 -0.27 -5.97 21.21
N GLN A 455 -0.50 -4.67 21.14
CA GLN A 455 -1.72 -4.10 20.55
C GLN A 455 -1.62 -4.00 19.03
N VAL A 456 -0.40 -3.88 18.51
CA VAL A 456 -0.04 -3.99 17.09
C VAL A 456 1.21 -4.84 16.93
N ARG A 457 1.41 -5.40 15.75
CA ARG A 457 2.65 -6.08 15.39
C ARG A 457 3.67 -5.11 14.82
N TYR A 458 3.22 -4.01 14.21
CA TYR A 458 4.05 -2.95 13.65
C TYR A 458 3.23 -1.67 13.52
N PHE A 459 3.83 -0.53 13.79
CA PHE A 459 3.26 0.80 13.56
C PHE A 459 4.28 1.70 12.87
N SER A 460 3.84 2.45 11.85
CA SER A 460 4.67 3.48 11.22
C SER A 460 3.86 4.66 10.71
N ILE A 461 4.51 5.83 10.66
CA ILE A 461 4.02 7.00 9.94
C ILE A 461 5.08 7.39 8.90
N THR A 462 4.71 7.30 7.62
CA THR A 462 5.56 7.67 6.49
C THR A 462 5.02 8.93 5.84
N HIS A 463 5.87 9.90 5.52
CA HIS A 463 5.51 10.99 4.61
C HIS A 463 6.08 10.72 3.23
N GLN A 464 5.24 10.85 2.21
CA GLN A 464 5.58 10.48 0.84
C GLN A 464 5.09 11.53 -0.15
N LEU A 465 5.77 11.64 -1.29
CA LEU A 465 5.43 12.60 -2.33
C LEU A 465 3.95 12.50 -2.71
N GLY A 466 3.23 13.62 -2.54
CA GLY A 466 1.79 13.72 -2.81
C GLY A 466 1.50 13.75 -4.32
N SER A 467 0.21 13.71 -4.70
CA SER A 467 -0.25 13.69 -6.10
C SER A 467 0.36 14.80 -6.97
N ASN A 468 0.33 14.58 -8.29
CA ASN A 468 0.81 15.55 -9.28
C ASN A 468 0.23 16.93 -8.99
N SER A 469 1.12 17.91 -8.93
CA SER A 469 0.79 19.33 -8.85
C SER A 469 1.72 20.07 -9.80
N GLU A 470 1.54 21.38 -9.97
CA GLU A 470 2.51 22.20 -10.70
C GLU A 470 3.94 22.14 -10.11
N TYR A 471 4.10 21.52 -8.93
CA TYR A 471 5.36 21.37 -8.21
C TYR A 471 5.84 19.90 -8.10
N ASN A 472 5.02 18.90 -8.41
CA ASN A 472 5.34 17.48 -8.20
C ASN A 472 5.19 16.71 -9.53
N GLU A 473 6.30 16.27 -10.13
CA GLU A 473 6.31 15.40 -11.32
C GLU A 473 7.09 14.09 -11.05
N GLY A 474 6.55 12.95 -11.53
CA GLY A 474 7.30 11.73 -11.86
C GLY A 474 7.46 10.62 -10.80
N TYR A 475 7.35 10.91 -9.49
CA TYR A 475 7.71 9.95 -8.41
C TYR A 475 6.71 9.86 -7.25
N LEU A 476 5.42 9.79 -7.59
CA LEU A 476 4.31 9.77 -6.62
C LEU A 476 4.41 8.61 -5.62
N GLY A 477 4.22 8.88 -4.33
CA GLY A 477 4.30 7.86 -3.29
C GLY A 477 5.72 7.45 -2.90
N THR A 478 6.76 8.07 -3.47
CA THR A 478 8.13 7.95 -2.96
C THR A 478 8.20 8.50 -1.54
N PRO A 479 8.67 7.73 -0.53
CA PRO A 479 8.74 8.20 0.85
C PRO A 479 9.94 9.13 1.05
N TYR A 480 9.71 10.31 1.62
CA TYR A 480 10.75 11.27 1.98
C TYR A 480 11.21 11.13 3.43
N GLY A 481 10.49 10.31 4.21
CA GLY A 481 10.84 9.91 5.57
C GLY A 481 9.78 8.99 6.15
N SER A 482 10.20 8.17 7.11
CA SER A 482 9.34 7.23 7.82
C SER A 482 9.80 7.13 9.27
N LEU A 483 8.86 7.06 10.20
CA LEU A 483 9.12 6.73 11.59
C LEU A 483 8.37 5.45 11.91
N MET A 484 9.08 4.42 12.36
CA MET A 484 8.46 3.24 12.96
C MET A 484 8.43 3.34 14.49
N ASP A 485 7.60 2.51 15.10
CA ASP A 485 7.30 2.48 16.52
C ASP A 485 8.49 2.65 17.49
N ASP A 486 9.56 1.87 17.39
CA ASP A 486 10.73 1.95 18.29
C ASP A 486 11.68 3.13 18.02
N GLU A 487 11.40 3.94 17.01
CA GLU A 487 12.11 5.19 16.71
C GLU A 487 11.41 6.42 17.30
N ILE A 488 10.17 6.24 17.78
CA ILE A 488 9.35 7.33 18.33
C ILE A 488 9.60 7.47 19.83
N VAL A 489 10.04 8.66 20.22
CA VAL A 489 10.17 9.06 21.63
C VAL A 489 8.78 9.20 22.24
N THR A 490 8.56 8.54 23.39
CA THR A 490 7.30 8.57 24.12
C THR A 490 7.49 8.93 25.59
N ASN A 491 6.43 9.45 26.21
CA ASN A 491 6.39 9.67 27.66
C ASN A 491 6.04 8.38 28.42
N VAL A 492 5.93 8.47 29.75
CA VAL A 492 5.58 7.32 30.62
C VAL A 492 4.20 6.70 30.34
N ASN A 493 3.32 7.41 29.62
CA ASN A 493 1.99 6.95 29.21
C ASN A 493 1.97 6.38 27.78
N ASN A 494 3.14 6.24 27.14
CA ASN A 494 3.33 5.90 25.72
C ASN A 494 2.75 6.95 24.75
N GLU A 495 2.70 8.21 25.17
CA GLU A 495 2.23 9.30 24.31
C GLU A 495 3.40 9.98 23.60
N TYR A 496 3.21 10.38 22.35
CA TYR A 496 4.23 10.98 21.50
C TYR A 496 3.87 12.39 21.03
N VAL A 497 4.92 13.17 20.77
CA VAL A 497 4.88 14.39 19.97
C VAL A 497 5.92 14.26 18.86
N ILE A 498 5.46 14.19 17.61
CA ILE A 498 6.31 14.12 16.42
C ILE A 498 6.24 15.48 15.71
N VAL A 499 7.38 16.03 15.33
CA VAL A 499 7.49 17.32 14.63
C VAL A 499 8.12 17.11 13.26
N TYR A 500 7.44 17.59 12.23
CA TYR A 500 7.96 17.68 10.87
C TYR A 500 8.23 19.14 10.53
N SER A 501 9.41 19.40 10.00
CA SER A 501 9.79 20.72 9.48
C SER A 501 10.79 20.56 8.34
N ARG A 502 11.01 21.63 7.56
CA ARG A 502 12.24 21.71 6.77
C ARG A 502 13.45 21.77 7.70
N GLN A 503 14.62 21.47 7.16
CA GLN A 503 15.87 21.49 7.92
C GLN A 503 16.16 22.89 8.50
N ALA A 504 15.90 23.96 7.74
CA ALA A 504 16.09 25.34 8.18
C ALA A 504 15.09 25.76 9.29
N ASP A 505 13.88 25.19 9.25
CA ASP A 505 12.77 25.54 10.13
C ASP A 505 12.70 24.66 11.37
N ARG A 506 13.71 23.82 11.64
CA ARG A 506 13.72 22.95 12.82
C ARG A 506 13.67 23.80 14.10
N PRO A 507 12.67 23.58 14.98
CA PRO A 507 12.64 24.23 16.30
C PRO A 507 13.81 23.79 17.19
N ASP A 508 14.35 24.72 17.98
CA ASP A 508 15.48 24.44 18.88
C ASP A 508 15.15 23.42 19.99
N ASN A 509 13.86 23.32 20.35
CA ASN A 509 13.32 22.36 21.31
C ASN A 509 12.75 21.08 20.68
N ALA A 510 12.88 20.88 19.35
CA ALA A 510 12.50 19.63 18.70
C ALA A 510 13.59 18.55 18.87
N LYS A 511 13.74 18.07 20.12
CA LYS A 511 14.77 17.11 20.53
C LYS A 511 14.23 15.99 21.45
N PRO A 512 14.85 14.79 21.44
CA PRO A 512 14.44 13.68 22.29
C PRO A 512 14.41 13.99 23.79
N GLU A 513 15.35 14.80 24.30
CA GLU A 513 15.37 15.18 25.73
C GLU A 513 14.15 16.02 26.17
N PHE A 514 13.41 16.58 25.22
CA PHE A 514 12.17 17.32 25.43
C PHE A 514 10.92 16.51 25.06
N GLY A 515 11.07 15.20 24.83
CA GLY A 515 9.97 14.31 24.46
C GLY A 515 9.56 14.40 22.98
N ILE A 516 10.39 15.01 22.14
CA ILE A 516 10.06 15.27 20.74
C ILE A 516 10.83 14.34 19.80
N THR A 517 10.10 13.67 18.91
CA THR A 517 10.68 13.03 17.73
C THR A 517 10.63 14.01 16.58
N TRP A 518 11.78 14.35 15.98
CA TRP A 518 11.84 15.25 14.83
C TRP A 518 12.20 14.48 13.57
N GLN A 519 11.48 14.71 12.48
CA GLN A 519 11.79 14.18 11.16
C GLN A 519 11.81 15.30 10.12
N ARG A 520 12.82 15.28 9.25
CA ARG A 520 12.93 16.22 8.13
C ARG A 520 11.79 15.98 7.15
N TRP A 521 11.07 17.04 6.78
CA TRP A 521 9.98 16.97 5.80
C TRP A 521 10.45 16.67 4.38
N GLY A 522 11.60 17.22 3.99
CA GLY A 522 12.15 17.09 2.63
C GLY A 522 11.80 18.27 1.72
N GLU A 523 12.15 18.12 0.45
CA GLU A 523 12.04 19.13 -0.60
C GLU A 523 10.58 19.44 -1.03
N PRO A 524 9.67 18.46 -1.12
CA PRO A 524 8.32 18.71 -1.61
C PRO A 524 7.43 19.43 -0.61
N THR A 525 6.62 20.34 -1.13
CA THR A 525 5.66 21.13 -0.34
C THR A 525 4.46 20.31 0.03
N LEU A 526 3.86 19.62 -0.95
CA LEU A 526 2.69 18.77 -0.76
C LEU A 526 3.13 17.31 -0.65
N GLN A 527 2.83 16.70 0.48
CA GLN A 527 3.04 15.28 0.72
C GLN A 527 1.80 14.66 1.35
N SER A 528 1.80 13.34 1.41
CA SER A 528 0.79 12.58 2.16
C SER A 528 1.46 11.88 3.32
N LEU A 529 0.83 11.97 4.50
CA LEU A 529 1.12 11.10 5.63
C LEU A 529 0.39 9.78 5.44
N VAL A 530 1.08 8.66 5.64
CA VAL A 530 0.54 7.31 5.60
C VAL A 530 0.82 6.63 6.92
N LEU A 531 -0.24 6.31 7.65
CA LEU A 531 -0.19 5.48 8.85
C LEU A 531 -0.36 4.01 8.46
N ARG A 532 0.50 3.14 9.03
CA ARG A 532 0.33 1.68 8.97
C ARG A 532 0.03 1.16 10.37
N TRP A 533 -1.12 0.53 10.53
CA TRP A 533 -1.51 -0.19 11.74
C TRP A 533 -1.55 -1.69 11.43
N LEU A 534 -0.48 -2.42 11.77
CA LEU A 534 -0.37 -3.85 11.46
C LEU A 534 -0.96 -4.70 12.59
N SER A 535 -2.02 -5.45 12.26
CA SER A 535 -2.69 -6.38 13.16
C SER A 535 -2.48 -7.83 12.72
N VAL A 536 -2.07 -8.70 13.65
CA VAL A 536 -2.06 -10.17 13.47
C VAL A 536 -2.84 -10.78 14.63
N MET A 537 -4.12 -11.07 14.38
CA MET A 537 -5.07 -11.46 15.42
C MET A 537 -4.84 -12.91 15.90
N PRO A 538 -4.99 -13.23 17.20
CA PRO A 538 -5.41 -12.33 18.28
C PRO A 538 -4.23 -11.64 19.00
N ASP A 539 -3.01 -12.11 18.80
CA ASP A 539 -1.85 -11.79 19.62
C ASP A 539 -1.33 -10.34 19.47
N TRP A 540 -1.63 -9.72 18.32
CA TRP A 540 -1.30 -8.34 18.00
C TRP A 540 -2.52 -7.63 17.43
N TYR A 541 -3.49 -7.36 18.29
CA TYR A 541 -4.75 -6.74 17.91
C TYR A 541 -5.35 -5.95 19.06
N LEU A 542 -5.96 -4.81 18.72
CA LEU A 542 -6.65 -3.94 19.67
C LEU A 542 -8.09 -3.71 19.19
N PRO A 543 -9.04 -4.58 19.56
CA PRO A 543 -10.35 -4.67 18.92
C PRO A 543 -11.17 -3.39 18.88
N GLU A 544 -11.09 -2.55 19.92
CA GLU A 544 -11.92 -1.34 20.02
C GLU A 544 -11.34 -0.15 19.26
N TYR A 545 -10.04 -0.17 18.95
CA TYR A 545 -9.32 1.01 18.45
C TYR A 545 -8.62 0.78 17.10
N ALA A 546 -8.48 -0.46 16.65
CA ALA A 546 -7.87 -0.75 15.36
C ALA A 546 -8.72 -0.16 14.23
N PRO A 547 -8.15 0.62 13.29
CA PRO A 547 -8.93 1.23 12.21
C PRO A 547 -9.20 0.23 11.07
N ASP A 548 -9.44 -1.04 11.36
CA ASP A 548 -9.78 -2.08 10.39
C ASP A 548 -11.27 -2.09 10.04
N GLN A 549 -11.67 -2.96 9.11
CA GLN A 549 -13.06 -3.05 8.65
C GLN A 549 -14.10 -3.39 9.73
N ASN A 550 -13.73 -3.88 10.92
CA ASN A 550 -14.72 -4.03 12.00
C ASN A 550 -15.16 -2.67 12.55
N ASN A 551 -14.22 -1.73 12.62
CA ASN A 551 -14.43 -0.41 13.23
C ASN A 551 -14.60 0.72 12.20
N VAL A 552 -14.04 0.55 11.00
CA VAL A 552 -14.11 1.48 9.87
C VAL A 552 -14.48 0.71 8.59
N PRO A 553 -15.64 0.01 8.54
CA PRO A 553 -16.06 -0.73 7.35
C PRO A 553 -16.24 0.20 6.15
N TRP A 554 -16.01 -0.33 4.94
CA TRP A 554 -16.04 0.44 3.69
C TRP A 554 -17.31 1.28 3.55
N GLU A 555 -18.48 0.70 3.85
CA GLU A 555 -19.79 1.35 3.75
C GLU A 555 -19.89 2.69 4.49
N ILE A 556 -19.21 2.86 5.63
CA ILE A 556 -19.30 4.08 6.45
C ILE A 556 -17.98 4.84 6.55
N GLY A 557 -16.84 4.21 6.24
CA GLY A 557 -15.53 4.83 6.37
C GLY A 557 -15.00 5.50 5.09
N ALA A 558 -15.49 5.11 3.92
CA ALA A 558 -15.08 5.73 2.65
C ALA A 558 -15.86 7.04 2.41
N TRP A 559 -15.14 8.12 2.07
CA TRP A 559 -15.73 9.45 1.87
C TRP A 559 -16.84 9.45 0.80
N SER A 560 -16.67 8.64 -0.23
CA SER A 560 -17.59 8.51 -1.36
C SER A 560 -18.88 7.78 -1.02
N GLN A 561 -19.05 7.20 0.16
CA GLN A 561 -20.31 6.54 0.54
C GLN A 561 -21.39 7.55 0.96
N ASP A 562 -22.65 7.19 0.71
CA ASP A 562 -23.81 7.99 1.12
C ASP A 562 -23.96 7.98 2.66
N THR A 563 -23.47 6.92 3.30
CA THR A 563 -23.44 6.67 4.75
C THR A 563 -22.11 7.05 5.41
N TYR A 564 -21.25 7.83 4.72
CA TYR A 564 -19.95 8.22 5.23
C TYR A 564 -20.04 8.92 6.60
N ASP A 565 -19.40 8.33 7.61
CA ASP A 565 -19.28 8.88 8.94
C ASP A 565 -17.87 9.46 9.17
N LYS A 566 -17.77 10.77 9.02
CA LYS A 566 -16.51 11.50 9.25
C LYS A 566 -16.01 11.42 10.71
N SER A 567 -16.82 11.00 11.67
CA SER A 567 -16.42 10.93 13.08
C SER A 567 -15.50 9.74 13.38
N LEU A 568 -15.47 8.72 12.50
CA LEU A 568 -14.63 7.54 12.66
C LEU A 568 -13.14 7.88 12.55
N VAL A 569 -12.72 8.39 11.39
CA VAL A 569 -11.33 8.82 11.15
C VAL A 569 -11.22 10.14 10.40
N GLY A 570 -12.31 10.62 9.79
CA GLY A 570 -12.33 11.75 8.86
C GLY A 570 -12.23 13.14 9.48
N SER A 571 -12.29 13.25 10.81
CA SER A 571 -12.19 14.52 11.55
C SER A 571 -10.85 14.57 12.28
N ASN A 572 -10.21 15.74 12.34
CA ASN A 572 -8.91 15.92 13.00
C ASN A 572 -9.02 15.90 14.53
N GLY A 573 -9.24 14.73 15.10
CA GLY A 573 -9.41 14.55 16.53
C GLY A 573 -9.67 13.08 16.88
N PRO A 574 -9.79 12.74 18.17
CA PRO A 574 -10.03 11.37 18.61
C PRO A 574 -11.34 10.82 18.04
N GLY A 575 -11.23 9.99 17.01
CA GLY A 575 -12.32 9.19 16.44
C GLY A 575 -12.35 7.78 17.02
N VAL A 576 -12.61 6.77 16.18
CA VAL A 576 -12.70 5.36 16.61
C VAL A 576 -11.41 4.83 17.24
N MET A 577 -10.25 5.36 16.82
CA MET A 577 -8.96 4.98 17.39
C MET A 577 -8.70 5.59 18.78
N GLY A 578 -9.60 6.42 19.32
CA GLY A 578 -9.47 7.04 20.64
C GLY A 578 -8.13 7.78 20.81
N HIS A 579 -7.41 7.49 21.91
CA HIS A 579 -6.11 8.09 22.19
C HIS A 579 -5.02 7.69 21.18
N TYR A 580 -5.20 6.60 20.44
CA TYR A 580 -4.24 6.14 19.41
C TYR A 580 -4.43 6.87 18.07
N HIS A 581 -5.51 7.65 17.92
CA HIS A 581 -5.76 8.45 16.72
C HIS A 581 -4.69 9.56 16.62
N PRO A 582 -3.85 9.59 15.56
CA PRO A 582 -2.88 10.67 15.40
C PRO A 582 -3.58 12.00 15.07
N VAL A 583 -3.50 12.96 15.98
CA VAL A 583 -4.07 14.32 15.80
C VAL A 583 -2.99 15.23 15.25
N ILE A 584 -3.36 16.05 14.26
CA ILE A 584 -2.42 16.93 13.55
C ILE A 584 -2.63 18.38 13.96
N HIS A 585 -1.53 19.05 14.25
CA HIS A 585 -1.46 20.46 14.54
C HIS A 585 -0.52 21.14 13.54
N TYR A 586 -0.74 22.43 13.36
CA TYR A 586 0.07 23.27 12.49
C TYR A 586 0.28 24.62 13.16
N MET A 587 1.54 25.02 13.27
CA MET A 587 1.93 26.25 13.95
C MET A 587 3.30 26.73 13.46
N SER A 588 3.62 27.99 13.74
CA SER A 588 4.96 28.52 13.48
C SER A 588 6.01 27.84 14.35
N LYS A 589 7.26 27.82 13.87
CA LYS A 589 8.44 27.43 14.65
C LYS A 589 8.49 28.17 15.99
N GLU A 590 8.25 29.48 15.97
CA GLU A 590 8.28 30.30 17.19
C GLU A 590 7.21 29.86 18.20
N GLN A 591 5.98 29.59 17.75
CA GLN A 591 4.91 29.09 18.62
C GLN A 591 5.27 27.74 19.25
N PHE A 592 5.94 26.86 18.50
CA PHE A 592 6.40 25.58 19.04
C PHE A 592 7.53 25.75 20.06
N GLU A 593 8.48 26.66 19.82
CA GLU A 593 9.56 26.98 20.77
C GLU A 593 9.03 27.58 22.08
N GLN A 594 7.91 28.31 22.03
CA GLN A 594 7.22 28.84 23.21
C GLN A 594 6.60 27.75 24.11
N LEU A 595 6.48 26.50 23.66
CA LEU A 595 6.12 25.36 24.52
C LEU A 595 7.21 25.06 25.56
N GLY A 596 8.44 25.54 25.29
CA GLY A 596 9.56 25.56 26.22
C GLY A 596 10.57 24.43 26.03
N TYR A 597 11.60 24.47 26.86
CA TYR A 597 12.73 23.52 26.89
C TYR A 597 12.55 22.54 28.06
N LYS A 598 11.39 21.88 28.06
CA LYS A 598 10.97 20.86 29.04
C LYS A 598 10.41 19.67 28.28
N TRP A 599 10.10 18.58 28.99
CA TRP A 599 9.29 17.52 28.40
C TRP A 599 7.92 18.07 27.96
N ILE A 600 7.63 18.00 26.66
CA ILE A 600 6.37 18.45 26.06
C ILE A 600 5.45 17.24 25.89
N ASN A 601 4.25 17.30 26.47
CA ASN A 601 3.23 16.26 26.29
C ASN A 601 2.21 16.69 25.23
N PRO A 602 1.41 15.77 24.66
CA PRO A 602 0.34 16.12 23.73
C PRO A 602 -0.59 17.23 24.21
N GLU A 603 -0.90 17.26 25.51
CA GLU A 603 -1.77 18.27 26.13
C GLU A 603 -1.16 19.69 26.19
N ASP A 604 0.16 19.81 26.07
CA ASP A 604 0.86 21.10 25.97
C ASP A 604 0.71 21.69 24.55
N VAL A 605 0.45 20.86 23.53
CA VAL A 605 0.35 21.28 22.12
C VAL A 605 -1.04 21.89 21.87
N PRO A 606 -1.14 23.16 21.43
CA PRO A 606 -2.41 23.78 21.13
C PRO A 606 -3.06 23.14 19.89
N GLU A 607 -4.39 23.02 19.93
CA GLU A 607 -5.18 22.61 18.76
C GLU A 607 -4.87 23.53 17.56
N TRP A 608 -4.88 22.96 16.35
CA TRP A 608 -4.64 23.71 15.12
C TRP A 608 -5.58 24.93 15.01
N GLY A 609 -5.00 26.12 15.03
CA GLY A 609 -5.70 27.41 14.93
C GLY A 609 -6.11 28.00 16.29
N GLY A 610 -5.83 27.28 17.39
CA GLY A 610 -6.00 27.78 18.76
C GLY A 610 -4.87 28.72 19.18
N SER A 611 -5.18 29.71 20.01
CA SER A 611 -4.17 30.55 20.67
C SER A 611 -3.47 29.79 21.79
N LEU A 612 -2.18 30.06 22.04
CA LEU A 612 -1.43 29.68 23.25
C LEU A 612 -2.05 30.34 24.51
N LYS A 613 -3.25 29.92 24.90
CA LYS A 613 -3.80 30.23 26.23
C LYS A 613 -3.38 29.11 27.13
N LYS A 614 -2.78 29.43 28.29
CA LYS A 614 -2.61 28.47 29.40
C LYS A 614 -3.96 27.79 29.66
N LYS A 615 -4.19 26.60 29.13
CA LYS A 615 -5.36 25.79 29.50
C LYS A 615 -5.16 25.46 30.98
N ALA A 616 -6.07 25.94 31.83
CA ALA A 616 -6.24 25.35 33.15
C ALA A 616 -6.50 23.86 32.94
N LYS A 617 -5.84 22.99 33.72
CA LYS A 617 -5.94 21.52 33.65
C LYS A 617 -7.39 21.09 33.40
N SER A 618 -7.74 20.83 32.14
CA SER A 618 -9.05 20.30 31.79
C SER A 618 -8.89 18.80 31.63
N SER A 619 -9.34 18.07 32.64
CA SER A 619 -9.49 16.62 32.69
C SER A 619 -10.56 16.10 31.71
N ALA A 620 -10.59 16.61 30.48
CA ALA A 620 -11.55 16.20 29.45
C ALA A 620 -11.29 14.78 28.92
N TRP A 621 -10.10 14.21 29.20
CA TRP A 621 -9.75 12.83 28.88
C TRP A 621 -10.28 11.80 29.88
N MET A 622 -10.85 12.21 31.02
CA MET A 622 -11.29 11.27 32.08
C MET A 622 -12.79 10.96 32.08
N GLU A 623 -13.63 11.65 31.29
CA GLU A 623 -15.07 11.73 31.61
C GLU A 623 -16.04 11.01 30.65
N LYS A 624 -15.59 10.06 29.82
CA LYS A 624 -16.52 9.34 28.92
C LYS A 624 -16.60 7.82 29.01
N ASN A 625 -15.89 7.15 29.93
CA ASN A 625 -15.93 5.68 30.03
C ASN A 625 -16.39 5.09 31.38
N GLU A 626 -16.91 5.89 32.32
CA GLU A 626 -17.43 5.36 33.59
C GLU A 626 -18.95 5.12 33.65
N LEU A 627 -19.70 5.25 32.55
CA LEU A 627 -21.17 5.12 32.58
C LEU A 627 -21.74 3.78 32.11
N HIS A 628 -20.93 2.76 31.83
CA HIS A 628 -21.40 1.42 31.42
C HIS A 628 -20.83 0.24 32.21
N LEU A 629 -20.49 0.45 33.49
CA LEU A 629 -20.29 -0.64 34.45
C LEU A 629 -20.90 -0.25 35.82
N GLN A 630 -22.22 -0.37 35.93
CA GLN A 630 -22.94 -0.66 37.18
C GLN A 630 -24.09 -1.62 36.92
#